data_AF-A0A2P8DRK5-F1
#
_entry.id   AF-A0A2P8DRK5-F1
#
_cell.length_a   1.000
_cell.length_b   1.000
_cell.length_c   1.000
_cell.angle_alpha   90.00
_cell.angle_beta   90.00
_cell.angle_gamma   90.00
#
_symmetry.space_group_name_H-M   'P 1'
#
loop_
_entity.id
_entity.type
_entity.pdbx_description
1 polymer ?
#
loop_
_entity_poly.entity_id
_entity_poly.type
_entity_poly.pdbx_seq_one_letter_code
_entity_poly.pdbx_strand_id
1 'polypeptide(L)'
;MKRIGNYLLINLFIGLTFLIIACSNDDAETTVSELEKARMEYEKLKANPSFIELAFPEDDPGPPFYARIAVLGPDVLLMESNGTVVIPMMRQVECIDPEFNLLDLYHVPNGFFCPLTLSGQGLIEPNAPMGTFPAIAYGAGSNMPVWFVDSGLLANAMADGVLTLPELEALNPRKGVASRYEEYNKPRSEEDYLLVIESEGTMSGTNQKFEYKVISRTKARQDVELRIW
;
A
#
# COMPACT_ATOMS: atom_id res chain seq x y z
N MET A 1 -51.64 76.69 -40.96
CA MET A 1 -51.96 77.72 -39.95
C MET A 1 -51.84 77.09 -38.58
N LYS A 2 -50.99 77.64 -37.68
CA LYS A 2 -51.07 77.62 -36.19
C LYS A 2 -51.24 76.24 -35.51
N ARG A 3 -50.62 75.87 -34.39
CA ARG A 3 -49.81 76.48 -33.32
C ARG A 3 -49.67 75.34 -32.28
N ILE A 4 -48.58 75.32 -31.50
CA ILE A 4 -48.54 75.02 -30.05
C ILE A 4 -48.97 73.58 -29.65
N GLY A 5 -48.25 72.81 -28.86
CA GLY A 5 -47.15 73.07 -27.93
C GLY A 5 -47.38 72.26 -26.65
N ASN A 6 -46.26 71.92 -26.00
CA ASN A 6 -46.11 71.83 -24.54
C ASN A 6 -46.54 70.57 -23.75
N TYR A 7 -45.48 69.96 -23.18
CA TYR A 7 -45.30 69.45 -21.81
C TYR A 7 -46.12 68.24 -21.36
N LEU A 8 -45.48 67.22 -20.75
CA LEU A 8 -45.21 67.19 -19.30
C LEU A 8 -44.69 65.79 -18.84
N LEU A 9 -43.47 65.76 -18.28
CA LEU A 9 -42.98 65.05 -17.07
C LEU A 9 -43.16 63.51 -16.88
N ILE A 10 -42.08 62.74 -16.77
CA ILE A 10 -41.32 62.30 -15.55
C ILE A 10 -41.69 60.85 -15.11
N ASN A 11 -40.68 59.97 -15.13
CA ASN A 11 -40.24 58.98 -14.10
C ASN A 11 -39.75 57.68 -14.78
N LEU A 12 -38.44 57.40 -14.86
CA LEU A 12 -37.51 56.98 -13.80
C LEU A 12 -37.84 55.59 -13.22
N PHE A 13 -37.16 54.56 -13.71
CA PHE A 13 -36.57 53.49 -12.88
C PHE A 13 -35.56 52.69 -13.73
N ILE A 14 -34.28 53.02 -13.56
CA ILE A 14 -33.15 52.25 -14.09
C ILE A 14 -32.95 51.06 -13.14
N GLY A 15 -33.35 49.87 -13.58
CA GLY A 15 -33.05 48.61 -12.91
C GLY A 15 -31.58 48.26 -13.12
N LEU A 16 -30.78 48.44 -12.08
CA LEU A 16 -29.38 48.10 -12.01
C LEU A 16 -29.24 46.58 -11.74
N THR A 17 -28.95 45.81 -12.79
CA THR A 17 -28.69 44.36 -12.69
C THR A 17 -27.29 44.14 -12.11
N PHE A 18 -27.18 43.98 -10.80
CA PHE A 18 -25.96 43.46 -10.16
C PHE A 18 -25.86 41.95 -10.42
N LEU A 19 -25.07 41.58 -11.43
CA LEU A 19 -24.52 40.23 -11.58
C LEU A 19 -23.49 40.02 -10.47
N ILE A 20 -23.90 39.32 -9.41
CA ILE A 20 -22.97 38.79 -8.41
C ILE A 20 -22.22 37.65 -9.10
N ILE A 21 -20.97 37.92 -9.48
CA ILE A 21 -19.98 36.90 -9.84
C ILE A 21 -19.71 36.12 -8.54
N ALA A 22 -20.39 34.98 -8.40
CA ALA A 22 -20.01 33.99 -7.40
C ALA A 22 -18.68 33.38 -7.85
N CYS A 23 -17.58 33.84 -7.26
CA CYS A 23 -16.33 33.09 -7.25
C CYS A 23 -16.59 31.80 -6.46
N SER A 24 -16.66 30.66 -7.16
CA SER A 24 -16.47 29.36 -6.53
C SER A 24 -15.03 29.31 -6.03
N ASN A 25 -14.85 29.53 -4.73
CA ASN A 25 -13.70 29.01 -4.03
C ASN A 25 -13.88 27.49 -4.01
N ASP A 26 -13.41 26.81 -5.05
CA ASP A 26 -13.08 25.40 -4.95
C ASP A 26 -11.88 25.32 -4.00
N ASP A 27 -12.19 25.18 -2.71
CA ASP A 27 -11.25 24.74 -1.71
C ASP A 27 -10.82 23.32 -2.10
N ALA A 28 -9.78 23.23 -2.94
CA ALA A 28 -9.07 22.00 -3.21
C ALA A 28 -8.40 21.55 -1.91
N GLU A 29 -9.17 20.87 -1.07
CA GLU A 29 -8.69 20.12 0.09
C GLU A 29 -7.55 19.24 -0.43
N THR A 30 -6.32 19.56 -0.04
CA THR A 30 -5.13 18.86 -0.51
C THR A 30 -5.18 17.49 0.15
N THR A 31 -5.70 16.50 -0.58
CA THR A 31 -5.91 15.16 -0.03
C THR A 31 -4.54 14.53 0.25
N VAL A 32 -4.19 14.44 1.53
CA VAL A 32 -2.97 13.77 2.00
C VAL A 32 -3.02 12.30 1.57
N SER A 33 -1.93 11.77 1.01
CA SER A 33 -1.87 10.36 0.58
C SER A 33 -1.99 9.40 1.77
N GLU A 34 -2.41 8.17 1.52
CA GLU A 34 -2.52 7.16 2.59
C GLU A 34 -1.16 6.77 3.17
N LEU A 35 -0.10 6.77 2.35
CA LEU A 35 1.27 6.55 2.83
C LEU A 35 1.70 7.67 3.78
N GLU A 36 1.37 8.93 3.45
CA GLU A 36 1.68 10.07 4.30
C GLU A 36 0.88 10.04 5.61
N LYS A 37 -0.40 9.65 5.57
CA LYS A 37 -1.19 9.44 6.79
C LYS A 37 -0.58 8.36 7.69
N ALA A 38 -0.15 7.24 7.11
CA ALA A 38 0.50 6.16 7.85
C ALA A 38 1.85 6.60 8.45
N ARG A 39 2.63 7.41 7.72
CA ARG A 39 3.85 8.05 8.23
C ARG A 39 3.55 8.98 9.41
N MET A 40 2.53 9.84 9.31
CA MET A 40 2.14 10.72 10.41
C MET A 40 1.72 9.93 11.66
N GLU A 41 1.05 8.80 11.48
CA GLU A 41 0.70 7.89 12.57
C GLU A 41 1.93 7.23 13.20
N TYR A 42 2.89 6.79 12.38
CA TYR A 42 4.17 6.27 12.85
C TYR A 42 4.91 7.31 13.70
N GLU A 43 5.05 8.54 13.19
CA GLU A 43 5.73 9.63 13.93
C GLU A 43 5.01 9.98 15.24
N LYS A 44 3.67 9.95 15.24
CA LYS A 44 2.87 10.15 16.45
C LYS A 44 3.15 9.07 17.50
N LEU A 45 3.23 7.80 17.10
CA LEU A 45 3.55 6.70 18.00
C LEU A 45 5.01 6.75 18.45
N LYS A 46 5.94 7.14 17.57
CA LYS A 46 7.36 7.30 17.87
C LYS A 46 7.60 8.38 18.93
N ALA A 47 6.81 9.46 18.91
CA ALA A 47 6.87 10.51 19.92
C ALA A 47 6.34 10.09 21.30
N ASN A 48 5.67 8.93 21.42
CA ASN A 48 5.18 8.42 22.70
C ASN A 48 6.29 7.64 23.42
N PRO A 49 6.68 8.03 24.66
CA PRO A 49 7.76 7.38 25.41
C PRO A 49 7.46 5.94 25.86
N SER A 50 6.24 5.44 25.61
CA SER A 50 5.87 4.04 25.87
C SER A 50 6.43 3.08 24.82
N PHE A 51 6.95 3.59 23.69
CA PHE A 51 7.53 2.80 22.62
C PHE A 51 9.02 3.06 22.49
N ILE A 52 9.75 2.02 22.10
CA ILE A 52 11.10 2.07 21.57
C ILE A 52 11.06 1.71 20.08
N GLU A 53 12.05 2.18 19.35
CA GLU A 53 12.25 1.87 17.94
C GLU A 53 13.34 0.79 17.84
N LEU A 54 13.03 -0.31 17.15
CA LEU A 54 14.00 -1.37 16.83
C LEU A 54 14.18 -1.41 15.32
N ALA A 55 15.43 -1.36 14.85
CA ALA A 55 15.73 -1.49 13.44
C ALA A 55 15.74 -2.96 13.01
N PHE A 56 15.32 -3.24 11.78
CA PHE A 56 15.53 -4.54 11.15
C PHE A 56 16.30 -4.39 9.83
N PRO A 57 17.23 -5.32 9.51
CA PRO A 57 17.54 -6.54 10.28
C PRO A 57 18.51 -6.38 11.47
N GLU A 58 18.91 -5.16 11.86
CA GLU A 58 20.02 -4.92 12.80
C GLU A 58 19.70 -5.31 14.27
N ASP A 59 18.59 -4.83 14.82
CA ASP A 59 18.16 -5.12 16.19
C ASP A 59 17.17 -6.30 16.24
N ASP A 60 16.34 -6.43 15.21
CA ASP A 60 15.34 -7.48 15.03
C ASP A 60 15.49 -8.11 13.63
N PRO A 61 15.36 -9.44 13.46
CA PRO A 61 15.51 -10.09 12.15
C PRO A 61 14.39 -9.75 11.15
N GLY A 62 13.40 -8.95 11.55
CA GLY A 62 12.27 -8.44 10.78
C GLY A 62 11.19 -9.48 10.52
N PRO A 63 10.29 -9.27 9.55
CA PRO A 63 9.15 -10.17 9.32
C PRO A 63 9.56 -11.60 8.94
N PRO A 64 9.05 -12.67 9.60
CA PRO A 64 9.44 -14.06 9.32
C PRO A 64 8.72 -14.68 8.11
N PHE A 65 8.49 -13.92 7.05
CA PHE A 65 7.81 -14.39 5.84
C PHE A 65 8.61 -14.06 4.59
N TYR A 66 8.51 -14.92 3.57
CA TYR A 66 9.28 -14.79 2.34
C TYR A 66 8.65 -13.81 1.34
N ALA A 67 7.32 -13.78 1.29
CA ALA A 67 6.56 -13.01 0.31
C ALA A 67 5.26 -12.47 0.94
N ARG A 68 4.74 -11.38 0.39
CA ARG A 68 3.48 -10.72 0.79
C ARG A 68 2.28 -11.42 0.15
N ILE A 69 2.09 -12.70 0.48
CA ILE A 69 0.96 -13.54 0.04
C ILE A 69 0.55 -14.47 1.20
N ALA A 70 -0.75 -14.65 1.43
CA ALA A 70 -1.25 -15.54 2.48
C ALA A 70 -2.74 -15.88 2.31
N VAL A 71 -3.14 -17.04 2.84
CA VAL A 71 -4.55 -17.40 3.07
C VAL A 71 -4.66 -17.97 4.49
N LEU A 72 -5.08 -17.14 5.45
CA LEU A 72 -5.15 -17.45 6.88
C LEU A 72 -6.60 -17.46 7.35
N GLY A 73 -7.36 -18.47 6.91
CA GLY A 73 -8.79 -18.57 7.21
C GLY A 73 -9.60 -17.45 6.54
N PRO A 74 -10.29 -16.57 7.29
CA PRO A 74 -11.02 -15.44 6.70
C PRO A 74 -10.10 -14.32 6.20
N ASP A 75 -8.83 -14.31 6.63
CA ASP A 75 -7.85 -13.32 6.23
C ASP A 75 -7.17 -13.76 4.93
N VAL A 76 -7.24 -12.91 3.91
CA VAL A 76 -6.67 -13.18 2.59
C VAL A 76 -5.75 -12.02 2.24
N LEU A 77 -4.48 -12.32 2.02
CA LEU A 77 -3.49 -11.37 1.54
C LEU A 77 -3.19 -11.69 0.07
N LEU A 78 -4.04 -11.18 -0.82
CA LEU A 78 -3.87 -11.28 -2.26
C LEU A 78 -4.00 -9.87 -2.85
N MET A 79 -2.87 -9.25 -3.17
CA MET A 79 -2.84 -7.89 -3.71
C MET A 79 -3.23 -7.90 -5.19
N GLU A 80 -4.52 -8.07 -5.46
CA GLU A 80 -5.04 -8.22 -6.82
C GLU A 80 -5.54 -6.89 -7.41
N SER A 81 -5.14 -6.60 -8.65
CA SER A 81 -5.68 -5.52 -9.45
C SER A 81 -5.83 -5.96 -10.91
N ASN A 82 -7.02 -5.80 -11.48
CA ASN A 82 -7.33 -6.13 -12.88
C ASN A 82 -6.89 -7.55 -13.30
N GLY A 83 -7.14 -8.54 -12.45
CA GLY A 83 -6.79 -9.94 -12.71
C GLY A 83 -5.30 -10.27 -12.57
N THR A 84 -4.49 -9.34 -12.07
CA THR A 84 -3.07 -9.55 -11.75
C THR A 84 -2.84 -9.45 -10.25
N VAL A 85 -2.17 -10.44 -9.66
CA VAL A 85 -1.74 -10.43 -8.26
C VAL A 85 -0.30 -9.95 -8.19
N VAL A 86 -0.06 -8.94 -7.36
CA VAL A 86 1.27 -8.39 -7.05
C VAL A 86 1.82 -9.10 -5.81
N ILE A 87 3.02 -9.64 -5.91
CA ILE A 87 3.66 -10.40 -4.83
C ILE A 87 5.04 -9.77 -4.55
N PRO A 88 5.13 -8.85 -3.58
CA PRO A 88 6.42 -8.38 -3.06
C PRO A 88 7.18 -9.53 -2.39
N MET A 89 8.43 -9.76 -2.82
CA MET A 89 9.33 -10.74 -2.20
C MET A 89 10.13 -10.04 -1.10
N MET A 90 9.83 -10.37 0.15
CA MET A 90 10.34 -9.71 1.36
C MET A 90 11.70 -10.25 1.79
N ARG A 91 12.05 -11.43 1.30
CA ARG A 91 13.35 -12.08 1.46
C ARG A 91 13.89 -12.50 0.10
N GLN A 92 15.20 -12.74 0.02
CA GLN A 92 15.84 -13.15 -1.22
C GLN A 92 15.22 -14.44 -1.76
N VAL A 93 14.87 -14.46 -3.04
CA VAL A 93 14.10 -15.57 -3.63
C VAL A 93 14.89 -16.87 -3.57
N GLU A 94 16.20 -16.81 -3.76
CA GLU A 94 17.08 -17.96 -3.89
C GLU A 94 17.28 -18.73 -2.57
N CYS A 95 16.89 -18.16 -1.42
CA CYS A 95 16.96 -18.80 -0.11
C CYS A 95 15.61 -19.24 0.45
N ILE A 96 14.52 -19.05 -0.30
CA ILE A 96 13.20 -19.53 0.10
C ILE A 96 13.22 -21.06 0.10
N ASP A 97 12.69 -21.65 1.17
CA ASP A 97 12.50 -23.09 1.26
C ASP A 97 11.52 -23.54 0.16
N PRO A 98 11.93 -24.39 -0.80
CA PRO A 98 11.09 -24.79 -1.92
C PRO A 98 9.88 -25.64 -1.50
N GLU A 99 9.88 -26.22 -0.30
CA GLU A 99 8.79 -27.05 0.22
C GLU A 99 7.83 -26.26 1.13
N PHE A 100 8.17 -25.02 1.49
CA PHE A 100 7.33 -24.20 2.36
C PHE A 100 6.05 -23.75 1.65
N ASN A 101 4.92 -23.88 2.34
CA ASN A 101 3.64 -23.35 1.88
C ASN A 101 3.59 -21.83 2.06
N LEU A 102 3.72 -21.07 0.96
CA LEU A 102 3.69 -19.62 0.98
C LEU A 102 2.36 -19.05 1.52
N LEU A 103 1.26 -19.84 1.52
CA LEU A 103 -0.04 -19.40 2.04
C LEU A 103 -0.09 -19.30 3.56
N ASP A 104 0.82 -19.98 4.27
CA ASP A 104 0.91 -19.96 5.75
C ASP A 104 1.53 -18.65 6.28
N LEU A 105 2.07 -17.82 5.38
CA LEU A 105 2.79 -16.57 5.64
C LEU A 105 4.06 -16.75 6.47
N TYR A 106 3.94 -17.15 7.73
CA TYR A 106 5.04 -17.16 8.71
C TYR A 106 5.80 -18.49 8.72
N HIS A 107 7.11 -18.43 8.46
CA HIS A 107 8.02 -19.57 8.60
C HIS A 107 8.99 -19.33 9.77
N VAL A 108 8.57 -19.58 11.01
CA VAL A 108 9.41 -19.34 12.19
C VAL A 108 10.07 -20.64 12.67
N PRO A 109 11.40 -20.68 12.91
CA PRO A 109 12.37 -19.60 12.74
C PRO A 109 12.99 -19.52 11.33
N ASN A 110 12.69 -20.48 10.45
CA ASN A 110 13.46 -20.72 9.22
C ASN A 110 13.51 -19.53 8.24
N GLY A 111 12.42 -18.75 8.17
CA GLY A 111 12.34 -17.53 7.37
C GLY A 111 13.42 -16.52 7.75
N PHE A 112 13.81 -16.43 9.02
CA PHE A 112 14.85 -15.50 9.47
C PHE A 112 16.23 -15.77 8.87
N PHE A 113 16.51 -17.01 8.43
CA PHE A 113 17.80 -17.37 7.81
C PHE A 113 17.93 -16.90 6.36
N CYS A 114 16.85 -16.46 5.73
CA CYS A 114 16.82 -15.99 4.37
C CYS A 114 16.90 -14.45 4.36
N PRO A 115 17.94 -13.79 3.81
CA PRO A 115 18.13 -12.35 4.00
C PRO A 115 16.94 -11.49 3.55
N LEU A 116 16.58 -10.47 4.33
CA LEU A 116 15.56 -9.48 3.95
C LEU A 116 16.02 -8.66 2.73
N THR A 117 15.06 -8.32 1.88
CA THR A 117 15.26 -7.46 0.69
C THR A 117 14.99 -5.98 0.98
N LEU A 118 14.55 -5.68 2.21
CA LEU A 118 14.27 -4.34 2.73
C LEU A 118 14.86 -4.15 4.12
N SER A 119 14.92 -2.90 4.55
CA SER A 119 15.28 -2.49 5.92
C SER A 119 14.21 -1.58 6.48
N GLY A 120 14.17 -1.41 7.80
CA GLY A 120 13.16 -0.56 8.41
C GLY A 120 13.21 -0.59 9.91
N GLN A 121 12.09 -0.19 10.52
CA GLN A 121 11.96 -0.04 11.96
C GLN A 121 10.57 -0.46 12.44
N GLY A 122 10.52 -1.03 13.65
CA GLY A 122 9.29 -1.33 14.36
C GLY A 122 9.21 -0.56 15.68
N LEU A 123 8.04 0.01 15.98
CA LEU A 123 7.75 0.60 17.28
C LEU A 123 7.14 -0.46 18.20
N ILE A 124 7.77 -0.71 19.35
CA ILE A 124 7.39 -1.77 20.29
C ILE A 124 7.59 -1.31 21.73
N GLU A 125 6.84 -1.88 22.68
CA GLU A 125 7.02 -1.60 24.10
C GLU A 125 8.38 -2.14 24.60
N PRO A 126 9.11 -1.41 25.46
CA PRO A 126 10.45 -1.80 25.91
C PRO A 126 10.57 -3.20 26.53
N ASN A 127 9.49 -3.68 27.15
CA ASN A 127 9.43 -4.95 27.84
C ASN A 127 8.47 -5.94 27.15
N ALA A 128 8.21 -5.75 25.85
CA ALA A 128 7.37 -6.65 25.09
C ALA A 128 7.94 -8.08 25.12
N PRO A 129 7.11 -9.12 25.30
CA PRO A 129 7.55 -10.50 25.19
C PRO A 129 8.20 -10.80 23.84
N MET A 130 9.14 -11.74 23.80
CA MET A 130 9.72 -12.24 22.55
C MET A 130 8.63 -12.71 21.58
N GLY A 131 8.75 -12.35 20.31
CA GLY A 131 7.75 -12.65 19.28
C GLY A 131 6.56 -11.71 19.24
N THR A 132 6.51 -10.67 20.09
CA THR A 132 5.50 -9.62 19.99
C THR A 132 5.73 -8.81 18.73
N PHE A 133 4.75 -8.75 17.84
CA PHE A 133 4.80 -7.87 16.67
C PHE A 133 4.87 -6.39 17.08
N PRO A 134 5.46 -5.50 16.27
CA PRO A 134 5.45 -4.06 16.55
C PRO A 134 4.02 -3.48 16.49
N ALA A 135 3.77 -2.38 17.20
CA ALA A 135 2.51 -1.65 17.14
C ALA A 135 2.29 -1.05 15.74
N ILE A 136 3.36 -0.53 15.16
CA ILE A 136 3.46 -0.15 13.75
C ILE A 136 4.91 -0.39 13.29
N ALA A 137 5.07 -0.81 12.05
CA ALA A 137 6.37 -0.94 11.39
C ALA A 137 6.41 -0.10 10.13
N TYR A 138 7.59 0.44 9.84
CA TYR A 138 7.97 1.04 8.57
C TYR A 138 9.02 0.16 7.90
N GLY A 139 8.87 -0.12 6.61
CA GLY A 139 9.87 -0.84 5.81
C GLY A 139 10.10 -0.17 4.46
N ALA A 140 11.35 -0.14 4.01
CA ALA A 140 11.72 0.42 2.72
C ALA A 140 12.82 -0.37 2.01
N GLY A 141 12.77 -0.37 0.68
CA GLY A 141 13.74 -1.05 -0.18
C GLY A 141 13.85 -0.41 -1.56
N SER A 142 15.02 -0.57 -2.18
CA SER A 142 15.33 0.01 -3.50
C SER A 142 15.79 -1.02 -4.55
N ASN A 143 15.78 -2.30 -4.18
CA ASN A 143 16.11 -3.42 -5.06
C ASN A 143 15.24 -4.64 -4.69
N MET A 144 13.94 -4.39 -4.52
CA MET A 144 12.97 -5.36 -4.05
C MET A 144 12.42 -6.19 -5.22
N PRO A 145 12.56 -7.53 -5.24
CA PRO A 145 11.91 -8.34 -6.25
C PRO A 145 10.38 -8.29 -6.07
N VAL A 146 9.67 -8.09 -7.17
CA VAL A 146 8.20 -8.08 -7.19
C VAL A 146 7.73 -8.97 -8.33
N TRP A 147 6.83 -9.91 -8.02
CA TRP A 147 6.28 -10.84 -9.00
C TRP A 147 4.85 -10.45 -9.32
N PHE A 148 4.49 -10.55 -10.61
CA PHE A 148 3.15 -10.27 -11.11
C PHE A 148 2.60 -11.54 -11.76
N VAL A 149 1.49 -12.04 -11.22
CA VAL A 149 0.93 -13.35 -11.56
C VAL A 149 -0.51 -13.19 -12.02
N ASP A 150 -0.92 -13.98 -13.02
CA ASP A 150 -2.33 -14.06 -13.39
C ASP A 150 -3.16 -14.64 -12.23
N SER A 151 -4.18 -13.90 -11.82
CA SER A 151 -5.05 -14.27 -10.69
C SER A 151 -5.75 -15.61 -10.88
N GLY A 152 -6.19 -15.94 -12.10
CA GLY A 152 -6.89 -17.19 -12.40
C GLY A 152 -5.95 -18.39 -12.34
N LEU A 153 -4.74 -18.25 -12.88
CA LEU A 153 -3.70 -19.28 -12.75
C LEU A 153 -3.28 -19.49 -11.30
N LEU A 154 -3.09 -18.40 -10.54
CA LEU A 154 -2.74 -18.48 -9.12
C LEU A 154 -3.85 -19.15 -8.31
N ALA A 155 -5.11 -18.77 -8.52
CA ALA A 155 -6.25 -19.38 -7.84
C ALA A 155 -6.34 -20.90 -8.07
N ASN A 156 -6.02 -21.37 -9.28
CA ASN A 156 -5.95 -22.80 -9.56
C ASN A 156 -4.78 -23.49 -8.87
N ALA A 157 -3.61 -22.83 -8.80
CA ALA A 157 -2.44 -23.37 -8.11
C ALA A 157 -2.66 -23.50 -6.60
N MET A 158 -3.43 -22.60 -5.99
CA MET A 158 -3.77 -22.61 -4.57
C MET A 158 -4.96 -23.50 -4.21
N ALA A 159 -5.53 -24.24 -5.17
CA ALA A 159 -6.84 -24.90 -5.01
C ALA A 159 -6.83 -26.01 -3.94
N ASP A 160 -5.68 -26.60 -3.65
CA ASP A 160 -5.49 -27.60 -2.61
C ASP A 160 -5.06 -27.00 -1.25
N GLY A 161 -4.96 -25.67 -1.17
CA GLY A 161 -4.52 -24.95 0.02
C GLY A 161 -3.00 -24.89 0.19
N VAL A 162 -2.23 -25.30 -0.82
CA VAL A 162 -0.77 -25.24 -0.83
C VAL A 162 -0.30 -24.37 -2.01
N LEU A 163 0.72 -23.55 -1.77
CA LEU A 163 1.44 -22.87 -2.83
C LEU A 163 2.93 -22.83 -2.47
N THR A 164 3.70 -23.69 -3.10
CA THR A 164 5.17 -23.71 -2.97
C THR A 164 5.83 -22.70 -3.92
N LEU A 165 7.09 -22.36 -3.66
CA LEU A 165 7.85 -21.50 -4.58
C LEU A 165 7.96 -22.11 -6.00
N PRO A 166 8.29 -23.41 -6.19
CA PRO A 166 8.34 -24.00 -7.52
C PRO A 166 7.00 -23.96 -8.27
N GLU A 167 5.87 -24.14 -7.58
CA GLU A 167 4.55 -23.99 -8.20
C GLU A 167 4.29 -22.56 -8.65
N LEU A 168 4.62 -21.58 -7.79
CA LEU A 168 4.52 -20.16 -8.14
C LEU A 168 5.41 -19.80 -9.34
N GLU A 169 6.62 -20.35 -9.43
CA GLU A 169 7.51 -20.17 -10.57
C GLU A 169 7.00 -20.83 -11.85
N ALA A 170 6.35 -21.99 -11.74
CA ALA A 170 5.75 -22.70 -12.86
C ALA A 170 4.59 -21.91 -13.53
N LEU A 171 3.99 -20.95 -12.81
CA LEU A 171 3.03 -19.99 -13.37
C LEU A 171 3.67 -18.95 -14.30
N ASN A 172 5.01 -18.98 -14.43
CA ASN A 172 5.80 -18.04 -15.23
C ASN A 172 5.49 -16.57 -14.88
N PRO A 173 5.71 -16.16 -13.61
CA PRO A 173 5.43 -14.82 -13.13
C PRO A 173 6.19 -13.80 -13.97
N ARG A 174 5.54 -12.68 -14.30
CA ARG A 174 6.29 -11.53 -14.82
C ARG A 174 7.08 -10.95 -13.64
N LYS A 175 8.40 -10.91 -13.77
CA LYS A 175 9.30 -10.44 -12.70
C LYS A 175 9.63 -8.96 -12.88
N GLY A 176 9.62 -8.21 -11.80
CA GLY A 176 10.06 -6.82 -11.74
C GLY A 176 10.99 -6.59 -10.55
N VAL A 177 11.67 -5.45 -10.57
CA VAL A 177 12.51 -4.97 -9.48
C VAL A 177 12.04 -3.57 -9.10
N ALA A 178 11.56 -3.43 -7.87
CA ALA A 178 11.16 -2.14 -7.31
C ALA A 178 12.41 -1.33 -6.95
N SER A 179 12.54 -0.18 -7.59
CA SER A 179 13.55 0.85 -7.27
C SER A 179 13.14 1.69 -6.06
N ARG A 180 11.85 1.69 -5.73
CA ARG A 180 11.29 2.22 -4.49
C ARG A 180 10.19 1.29 -4.00
N TYR A 181 10.28 0.91 -2.74
CA TYR A 181 9.24 0.22 -1.98
C TYR A 181 9.17 0.89 -0.63
N GLU A 182 7.98 1.30 -0.22
CA GLU A 182 7.72 1.82 1.11
C GLU A 182 6.44 1.19 1.65
N GLU A 183 6.50 0.75 2.90
CA GLU A 183 5.40 0.10 3.58
C GLU A 183 5.26 0.61 5.01
N TYR A 184 4.01 0.86 5.42
CA TYR A 184 3.62 0.94 6.82
C TYR A 184 2.64 -0.18 7.15
N ASN A 185 2.85 -0.85 8.29
CA ASN A 185 2.06 -2.00 8.71
C ASN A 185 1.74 -1.96 10.21
N LYS A 186 0.47 -2.16 10.57
CA LYS A 186 -0.01 -2.35 11.95
C LYS A 186 -0.49 -3.80 12.10
N PRO A 187 0.40 -4.72 12.50
CA PRO A 187 0.14 -6.16 12.40
C PRO A 187 -0.68 -6.77 13.55
N ARG A 188 -0.92 -6.04 14.66
CA ARG A 188 -1.39 -6.62 15.93
C ARG A 188 -2.87 -6.97 15.96
N SER A 189 -3.75 -5.98 15.79
CA SER A 189 -5.19 -6.15 15.96
C SER A 189 -5.91 -6.09 14.63
N GLU A 190 -7.04 -6.79 14.53
CA GLU A 190 -7.95 -6.68 13.38
C GLU A 190 -8.66 -5.33 13.35
N GLU A 191 -9.05 -4.79 14.51
CA GLU A 191 -9.80 -3.53 14.64
C GLU A 191 -8.99 -2.31 14.18
N ASP A 192 -7.67 -2.40 14.22
CA ASP A 192 -6.74 -1.30 13.91
C ASP A 192 -5.67 -1.75 12.90
N TYR A 193 -5.99 -2.79 12.12
CA TYR A 193 -5.13 -3.31 11.08
C TYR A 193 -4.92 -2.25 9.99
N LEU A 194 -3.68 -2.11 9.57
CA LEU A 194 -3.30 -1.25 8.47
C LEU A 194 -2.15 -1.89 7.72
N LEU A 195 -2.27 -1.95 6.40
CA LEU A 195 -1.13 -2.15 5.50
C LEU A 195 -1.26 -1.11 4.39
N VAL A 196 -0.26 -0.24 4.29
CA VAL A 196 -0.15 0.72 3.20
C VAL A 196 1.18 0.48 2.51
N ILE A 197 1.15 0.23 1.22
CA ILE A 197 2.34 0.05 0.38
C ILE A 197 2.25 1.03 -0.78
N GLU A 198 3.35 1.69 -1.08
CA GLU A 198 3.58 2.31 -2.39
C GLU A 198 4.91 1.82 -2.96
N SER A 199 4.90 1.44 -4.23
CA SER A 199 6.11 0.94 -4.88
C SER A 199 6.13 1.24 -6.36
N GLU A 200 7.33 1.46 -6.88
CA GLU A 200 7.59 1.65 -8.31
C GLU A 200 8.89 0.98 -8.72
N GLY A 201 8.99 0.62 -9.99
CA GLY A 201 10.15 -0.08 -10.52
C GLY A 201 10.07 -0.38 -12.01
N THR A 202 10.86 -1.36 -12.42
CA THR A 202 10.95 -1.81 -13.81
C THR A 202 10.71 -3.30 -13.93
N MET A 203 10.09 -3.70 -15.05
CA MET A 203 9.87 -5.09 -15.40
C MET A 203 11.16 -5.70 -15.97
N SER A 204 11.64 -6.77 -15.36
CA SER A 204 12.90 -7.41 -15.73
C SER A 204 12.92 -7.86 -17.19
N GLY A 205 14.02 -7.60 -17.89
CA GLY A 205 14.16 -7.96 -19.31
C GLY A 205 13.35 -7.08 -20.27
N THR A 206 12.72 -6.01 -19.79
CA THR A 206 11.96 -5.06 -20.62
C THR A 206 12.29 -3.61 -20.23
N ASN A 207 11.74 -2.65 -20.97
CA ASN A 207 11.78 -1.22 -20.60
C ASN A 207 10.49 -0.75 -19.91
N GLN A 208 9.56 -1.67 -19.62
CA GLN A 208 8.31 -1.31 -18.97
C GLN A 208 8.55 -0.92 -17.52
N LYS A 209 7.83 0.10 -17.07
CA LYS A 209 7.77 0.51 -15.68
C LYS A 209 6.52 -0.08 -15.01
N PHE A 210 6.57 -0.21 -13.70
CA PHE A 210 5.39 -0.47 -12.90
C PHE A 210 5.30 0.51 -11.74
N GLU A 211 4.07 0.75 -11.30
CA GLU A 211 3.73 1.40 -10.03
C GLU A 211 2.55 0.63 -9.45
N TYR A 212 2.59 0.38 -8.14
CA TYR A 212 1.42 -0.12 -7.43
C TYR A 212 1.25 0.52 -6.05
N LYS A 213 0.00 0.58 -5.62
CA LYS A 213 -0.42 1.04 -4.31
C LYS A 213 -1.33 0.02 -3.69
N VAL A 214 -1.13 -0.27 -2.41
CA VAL A 214 -1.96 -1.18 -1.63
C VAL A 214 -2.42 -0.45 -0.40
N ILE A 215 -3.72 -0.49 -0.14
CA ILE A 215 -4.31 -0.07 1.12
C ILE A 215 -5.16 -1.21 1.63
N SER A 216 -4.88 -1.65 2.85
CA SER A 216 -5.65 -2.70 3.52
C SER A 216 -5.94 -2.23 4.92
N ARG A 217 -7.22 -1.99 5.20
CA ARG A 217 -7.71 -1.63 6.55
C ARG A 217 -8.37 -2.81 7.26
N THR A 218 -8.52 -3.91 6.54
CA THR A 218 -9.00 -5.18 7.06
C THR A 218 -8.09 -6.26 6.51
N LYS A 219 -7.82 -7.31 7.29
CA LYS A 219 -7.02 -8.44 6.81
C LYS A 219 -7.71 -9.26 5.71
N ALA A 220 -9.01 -9.02 5.49
CA ALA A 220 -9.82 -9.73 4.51
C ALA A 220 -9.80 -9.12 3.10
N ARG A 221 -9.44 -7.83 2.94
CA ARG A 221 -9.47 -7.17 1.62
C ARG A 221 -8.39 -6.10 1.49
N GLN A 222 -7.84 -6.03 0.27
CA GLN A 222 -6.89 -5.00 -0.14
C GLN A 222 -7.50 -4.19 -1.30
N ASP A 223 -7.40 -2.87 -1.21
CA ASP A 223 -7.60 -1.97 -2.34
C ASP A 223 -6.26 -1.80 -3.04
N VAL A 224 -6.18 -2.23 -4.31
CA VAL A 224 -4.93 -2.27 -5.06
C VAL A 224 -5.05 -1.53 -6.38
N GLU A 225 -4.18 -0.55 -6.56
CA GLU A 225 -3.95 0.11 -7.83
C GLU A 225 -2.67 -0.41 -8.45
N LEU A 226 -2.71 -0.86 -9.70
CA LEU A 226 -1.55 -1.33 -10.45
C LEU A 226 -1.52 -0.67 -11.83
N ARG A 227 -0.35 -0.16 -12.21
CA ARG A 227 -0.10 0.38 -13.55
C ARG A 227 1.21 -0.21 -14.08
N ILE A 228 1.19 -0.66 -15.33
CA ILE A 228 2.37 -1.13 -16.06
C ILE A 228 2.35 -0.45 -17.44
N TRP A 229 3.45 0.20 -17.83
CA TRP A 229 3.54 0.94 -19.10
C TRP A 229 4.92 0.85 -19.74
#